data_AF-A0AAW1S605-F1
#
_entry.id   AF-A0AAW1S605-F1
#
_cell.length_a   1.000
_cell.length_b   1.000
_cell.length_c   1.000
_cell.angle_alpha   90.00
_cell.angle_beta   90.00
_cell.angle_gamma   90.00
#
_symmetry.space_group_name_H-M   'P 1'
#
loop_
_entity.id
_entity.type
_entity.pdbx_description
1 polymer ?
#
loop_
_entity_poly.entity_id
_entity_poly.type
_entity_poly.pdbx_seq_one_letter_code
_entity_poly.pdbx_strand_id
1 'polypeptide(L)'
;MIQSLDVTQGILQQKATYNSWLSQQVQAKAARRDCEAISVRAAKVFQDLVNTQKVEDLQNTYLVTADQVVMFEGCIREKPEDDAQARRFIQSYSGASARTIGSCVCTSIAGGNFSEGIDVAEVYFKPFPDDLADKLIEEGSVLQCAGGLMVEHPLVAPHVDRVVGSMDSVMGLSRQMMLHLLIMAAEPRSPPPPERGQR
;
A
#
# COMPACT_ATOMS: atom_id res chain seq x y z
N MET A 1 -31.80 -40.10 5.42
CA MET A 1 -31.60 -38.96 6.36
C MET A 1 -30.72 -37.96 5.63
N ILE A 2 -31.31 -37.06 4.84
CA ILE A 2 -30.56 -36.06 4.05
C ILE A 2 -30.46 -34.83 4.94
N GLN A 3 -29.25 -34.51 5.40
CA GLN A 3 -29.01 -33.28 6.17
C GLN A 3 -29.26 -32.08 5.26
N SER A 4 -30.25 -31.26 5.63
CA SER A 4 -30.49 -29.97 5.02
C SER A 4 -29.30 -29.06 5.31
N LEU A 5 -28.35 -28.99 4.38
CA LEU A 5 -27.34 -27.94 4.38
C LEU A 5 -28.08 -26.59 4.29
N ASP A 6 -27.88 -25.78 5.32
CA ASP A 6 -28.54 -24.51 5.58
C ASP A 6 -28.23 -23.51 4.45
N VAL A 7 -29.13 -23.44 3.46
CA VAL A 7 -29.06 -22.55 2.29
C VAL A 7 -28.82 -21.09 2.71
N THR A 8 -29.30 -20.72 3.89
CA THR A 8 -29.13 -19.40 4.50
C THR A 8 -27.66 -19.11 4.81
N GLN A 9 -26.91 -20.07 5.36
CA GLN A 9 -25.48 -19.91 5.63
C GLN A 9 -24.70 -19.78 4.33
N GLY A 10 -25.03 -20.56 3.30
CA GLY A 10 -24.40 -20.46 1.98
C GLY A 10 -24.59 -19.10 1.32
N ILE A 11 -25.80 -18.50 1.43
CA ILE A 11 -26.10 -17.17 0.90
C ILE A 11 -25.37 -16.07 1.70
N LEU A 12 -25.30 -16.18 3.03
CA LEU A 12 -24.56 -15.23 3.87
C LEU A 12 -23.07 -15.27 3.58
N GLN A 13 -22.51 -16.46 3.38
CA GLN A 13 -21.10 -16.65 3.04
C GLN A 13 -20.79 -16.08 1.65
N GLN A 14 -21.64 -16.34 0.64
CA GLN A 14 -21.52 -15.72 -0.68
C GLN A 14 -21.65 -14.19 -0.63
N LYS A 15 -22.58 -13.64 0.16
CA LYS A 15 -22.69 -12.18 0.35
C LYS A 15 -21.45 -11.60 1.03
N ALA A 16 -20.89 -12.27 2.02
CA ALA A 16 -19.65 -11.84 2.68
C ALA A 16 -18.46 -11.87 1.70
N THR A 17 -18.33 -12.93 0.90
CA THR A 17 -17.31 -13.01 -0.15
C THR A 17 -17.49 -11.94 -1.22
N TYR A 18 -18.72 -11.68 -1.66
CA TYR A 18 -19.04 -10.64 -2.63
C TYR A 18 -18.75 -9.23 -2.09
N ASN A 19 -19.17 -8.93 -0.86
CA ASN A 19 -18.89 -7.65 -0.23
C ASN A 19 -17.38 -7.45 -0.01
N SER A 20 -16.67 -8.51 0.39
CA SER A 20 -15.20 -8.48 0.50
C SER A 20 -14.53 -8.22 -0.85
N TRP A 21 -14.98 -8.88 -1.92
CA TRP A 21 -14.49 -8.63 -3.28
C TRP A 21 -14.81 -7.19 -3.76
N LEU A 22 -16.03 -6.71 -3.51
CA LEU A 22 -16.46 -5.37 -3.91
C LEU A 22 -15.67 -4.28 -3.17
N SER A 23 -15.44 -4.46 -1.87
CA SER A 23 -14.57 -3.59 -1.08
C SER A 23 -13.14 -3.61 -1.61
N GLN A 24 -12.57 -4.78 -1.92
CA GLN A 24 -11.24 -4.88 -2.54
C GLN A 24 -11.17 -4.12 -3.88
N GLN A 25 -12.21 -4.18 -4.71
CA GLN A 25 -12.27 -3.44 -5.99
C GLN A 25 -12.41 -1.93 -5.80
N VAL A 26 -13.25 -1.49 -4.85
CA VAL A 26 -13.42 -0.07 -4.52
C VAL A 26 -12.12 0.50 -3.94
N GLN A 27 -11.39 -0.29 -3.15
CA GLN A 27 -10.16 0.15 -2.50
C GLN A 27 -8.93 0.05 -3.42
N ALA A 28 -8.88 -0.93 -4.34
CA ALA A 28 -7.92 -0.90 -5.45
C ALA A 28 -8.17 0.33 -6.35
N LYS A 29 -9.44 0.77 -6.51
CA LYS A 29 -9.77 2.03 -7.17
C LYS A 29 -9.38 3.26 -6.34
N ALA A 30 -9.50 3.21 -5.01
CA ALA A 30 -9.03 4.27 -4.13
C ALA A 30 -7.50 4.41 -4.20
N ALA A 31 -6.76 3.31 -4.03
CA ALA A 31 -5.30 3.27 -4.21
C ALA A 31 -4.87 3.71 -5.63
N ARG A 32 -5.64 3.37 -6.69
CA ARG A 32 -5.40 3.90 -8.05
C ARG A 32 -5.72 5.39 -8.19
N ARG A 33 -6.77 5.90 -7.56
CA ARG A 33 -7.04 7.35 -7.48
C ARG A 33 -5.95 8.07 -6.70
N ASP A 34 -5.41 7.43 -5.67
CA ASP A 34 -4.24 7.91 -4.95
C ASP A 34 -3.02 7.87 -5.87
N CYS A 35 -2.82 6.87 -6.74
CA CYS A 35 -1.77 6.92 -7.79
C CYS A 35 -1.91 8.16 -8.68
N GLU A 36 -3.13 8.51 -9.13
CA GLU A 36 -3.36 9.73 -9.92
C GLU A 36 -3.02 10.99 -9.11
N ALA A 37 -3.46 11.06 -7.85
CA ALA A 37 -3.17 12.18 -6.96
C ALA A 37 -1.67 12.28 -6.62
N ILE A 38 -1.00 11.15 -6.41
CA ILE A 38 0.45 11.01 -6.20
C ILE A 38 1.19 11.46 -7.46
N SER A 39 0.71 11.10 -8.65
CA SER A 39 1.28 11.55 -9.92
C SER A 39 1.17 13.07 -10.09
N VAL A 40 0.02 13.66 -9.74
CA VAL A 40 -0.18 15.12 -9.77
C VAL A 40 0.73 15.82 -8.75
N ARG A 41 0.84 15.27 -7.52
CA ARG A 41 1.76 15.79 -6.50
C ARG A 41 3.22 15.65 -6.95
N ALA A 42 3.58 14.53 -7.55
CA ALA A 42 4.91 14.27 -8.10
C ALA A 42 5.25 15.28 -9.19
N ALA A 43 4.34 15.53 -10.13
CA ALA A 43 4.53 16.52 -11.19
C ALA A 43 4.74 17.93 -10.62
N LYS A 44 4.05 18.29 -9.54
CA LYS A 44 4.24 19.58 -8.87
C LYS A 44 5.61 19.67 -8.18
N VAL A 45 5.95 18.67 -7.35
CA VAL A 45 7.26 18.59 -6.67
C VAL A 45 8.40 18.59 -7.68
N PHE A 46 8.21 17.90 -8.81
CA PHE A 46 9.14 17.90 -9.92
C PHE A 46 9.34 19.30 -10.52
N GLN A 47 8.24 20.00 -10.82
CA GLN A 47 8.30 21.36 -11.35
C GLN A 47 9.04 22.29 -10.39
N ASP A 48 8.79 22.16 -9.09
CA ASP A 48 9.47 22.93 -8.05
C ASP A 48 10.97 22.58 -7.99
N LEU A 49 11.34 21.30 -8.08
CA LEU A 49 12.74 20.84 -8.12
C LEU A 49 13.50 21.38 -9.34
N VAL A 50 12.93 21.29 -10.53
CA VAL A 50 13.53 21.83 -11.77
C VAL A 50 13.68 23.35 -11.69
N ASN A 51 12.71 24.04 -11.10
CA ASN A 51 12.75 25.50 -10.97
C ASN A 51 13.77 25.97 -9.91
N THR A 52 14.04 25.16 -8.88
CA THR A 52 14.86 25.56 -7.71
C THR A 52 16.30 25.04 -7.77
N GLN A 53 16.54 23.90 -8.40
CA GLN A 53 17.87 23.30 -8.48
C GLN A 53 18.39 23.31 -9.91
N LYS A 54 19.55 23.93 -10.13
CA LYS A 54 20.40 23.65 -11.30
C LYS A 54 21.01 22.25 -11.13
N VAL A 55 20.19 21.21 -11.21
CA VAL A 55 20.68 19.82 -11.20
C VAL A 55 21.43 19.62 -12.51
N GLU A 56 22.76 19.65 -12.44
CA GLU A 56 23.61 19.27 -13.56
C GLU A 56 23.45 17.76 -13.81
N ASP A 57 23.34 17.37 -15.07
CA ASP A 57 23.11 16.01 -15.55
C ASP A 57 21.77 15.35 -15.15
N LEU A 58 20.67 15.93 -15.66
CA LEU A 58 19.31 15.37 -15.52
C LEU A 58 19.09 14.04 -16.25
N GLN A 59 20.02 13.60 -17.10
CA GLN A 59 19.82 12.45 -18.01
C GLN A 59 19.58 11.13 -17.27
N ASN A 60 20.10 10.97 -16.05
CA ASN A 60 19.95 9.77 -15.24
C ASN A 60 19.21 10.01 -13.91
N THR A 61 18.46 11.10 -13.81
CA THR A 61 17.71 11.44 -12.59
C THR A 61 16.28 10.92 -12.68
N TYR A 62 15.82 10.26 -11.61
CA TYR A 62 14.46 9.74 -11.49
C TYR A 62 13.78 10.29 -10.23
N LEU A 63 12.55 10.77 -10.38
CA LEU A 63 11.68 11.10 -9.26
C LEU A 63 10.81 9.88 -8.93
N VAL A 64 10.92 9.42 -7.70
CA VAL A 64 10.08 8.35 -7.16
C VAL A 64 9.11 8.97 -6.18
N THR A 65 7.82 8.73 -6.38
CA THR A 65 6.78 9.03 -5.41
C THR A 65 6.03 7.77 -5.06
N ALA A 66 5.75 7.58 -3.79
CA ALA A 66 5.06 6.40 -3.29
C ALA A 66 4.16 6.77 -2.13
N ASP A 67 3.12 5.97 -1.93
CA ASP A 67 2.22 6.06 -0.79
C ASP A 67 1.72 4.67 -0.45
N GLN A 68 1.38 4.45 0.82
CA GLN A 68 0.90 3.16 1.29
C GLN A 68 -0.22 3.33 2.31
N VAL A 69 -1.26 2.51 2.15
CA VAL A 69 -2.33 2.36 3.14
C VAL A 69 -2.31 0.99 3.80
N VAL A 70 -2.77 0.92 5.04
CA VAL A 70 -3.03 -0.35 5.76
C VAL A 70 -4.52 -0.65 5.70
N MET A 71 -4.86 -1.88 5.37
CA MET A 71 -6.23 -2.38 5.34
C MET A 71 -6.41 -3.50 6.34
N PHE A 72 -7.48 -3.38 7.13
CA PHE A 72 -7.88 -4.39 8.10
C PHE A 72 -9.40 -4.56 8.04
N GLU A 73 -9.86 -5.81 7.88
CA GLU A 73 -11.30 -6.15 7.78
C GLU A 73 -12.08 -5.30 6.75
N GLY A 74 -11.44 -4.93 5.64
CA GLY A 74 -12.04 -4.14 4.57
C GLY A 74 -12.05 -2.63 4.81
N CYS A 75 -11.50 -2.16 5.92
CA CYS A 75 -11.37 -0.74 6.26
C CYS A 75 -9.92 -0.28 6.13
N ILE A 76 -9.71 0.94 5.62
CA ILE A 76 -8.41 1.61 5.69
C ILE A 76 -8.17 2.07 7.12
N ARG A 77 -6.94 1.87 7.62
CA ARG A 77 -6.47 2.41 8.88
C ARG A 77 -5.36 3.42 8.61
N GLU A 78 -5.65 4.67 8.94
CA GLU A 78 -4.65 5.73 8.96
C GLU A 78 -3.79 5.64 10.23
N LYS A 79 -3.01 6.70 10.49
CA LYS A 79 -2.32 6.85 11.77
C LYS A 79 -3.34 6.99 12.90
N PRO A 80 -3.13 6.32 14.04
CA PRO A 80 -4.03 6.50 15.17
C PRO A 80 -4.07 7.97 15.63
N GLU A 81 -5.27 8.49 15.89
CA GLU A 81 -5.49 9.85 16.40
C GLU A 81 -5.08 9.98 17.87
N ASP A 82 -5.21 8.89 18.64
CA ASP A 82 -4.92 8.83 20.06
C ASP A 82 -4.52 7.41 20.51
N ASP A 83 -4.02 7.32 21.75
CA ASP A 83 -3.61 6.07 22.39
C ASP A 83 -4.74 5.03 22.46
N ALA A 84 -5.98 5.48 22.64
CA ALA A 84 -7.13 4.58 22.73
C ALA A 84 -7.41 3.92 21.38
N GLN A 85 -7.28 4.65 20.27
CA GLN A 85 -7.40 4.14 18.92
C GLN A 85 -6.21 3.25 18.57
N ALA A 86 -4.98 3.63 18.94
CA ALA A 86 -3.80 2.80 18.76
C ALA A 86 -3.97 1.44 19.43
N ARG A 87 -4.45 1.42 20.68
CA ARG A 87 -4.75 0.19 21.42
C ARG A 87 -5.77 -0.69 20.71
N ARG A 88 -6.89 -0.10 20.26
CA ARG A 88 -7.92 -0.83 19.49
C ARG A 88 -7.34 -1.44 18.22
N PHE A 89 -6.51 -0.69 17.49
CA PHE A 89 -5.86 -1.20 16.28
C PHE A 89 -4.95 -2.38 16.61
N ILE A 90 -4.00 -2.21 17.53
CA ILE A 90 -3.02 -3.24 17.90
C ILE A 90 -3.71 -4.52 18.36
N GLN A 91 -4.69 -4.41 19.28
CA GLN A 91 -5.39 -5.58 19.83
C GLN A 91 -6.18 -6.33 18.75
N SER A 92 -6.81 -5.62 17.82
CA SER A 92 -7.60 -6.26 16.76
C SER A 92 -6.76 -7.07 15.77
N TYR A 93 -5.45 -6.80 15.63
CA TYR A 93 -4.58 -7.61 14.76
C TYR A 93 -4.24 -8.98 15.35
N SER A 94 -4.44 -9.18 16.66
CA SER A 94 -4.10 -10.43 17.36
C SER A 94 -4.82 -11.63 16.75
N GLY A 95 -4.05 -12.56 16.17
CA GLY A 95 -4.61 -13.73 15.47
C GLY A 95 -5.29 -13.45 14.13
N ALA A 96 -5.18 -12.22 13.60
CA ALA A 96 -5.82 -11.79 12.36
C ALA A 96 -4.77 -11.49 11.26
N SER A 97 -5.24 -11.01 10.11
CA SER A 97 -4.37 -10.53 9.04
C SER A 97 -4.66 -9.07 8.67
N ALA A 98 -3.60 -8.37 8.25
CA ALA A 98 -3.67 -7.02 7.72
C ALA A 98 -2.99 -6.97 6.35
N ARG A 99 -3.47 -6.10 5.46
CA ARG A 99 -2.89 -5.89 4.13
C ARG A 99 -2.27 -4.52 4.03
N THR A 100 -1.14 -4.42 3.35
CA THR A 100 -0.61 -3.15 2.87
C THR A 100 -0.87 -3.05 1.38
N ILE A 101 -1.28 -1.86 0.94
CA ILE A 101 -1.46 -1.54 -0.47
C ILE A 101 -0.57 -0.34 -0.75
N GLY A 102 0.55 -0.60 -1.40
CA GLY A 102 1.52 0.41 -1.81
C GLY A 102 1.29 0.83 -3.26
N SER A 103 1.44 2.11 -3.52
CA SER A 103 1.48 2.69 -4.87
C SER A 103 2.82 3.36 -5.09
N CYS A 104 3.33 3.30 -6.32
CA CYS A 104 4.58 3.95 -6.67
C CYS A 104 4.53 4.46 -8.11
N VAL A 105 5.08 5.65 -8.32
CA VAL A 105 5.29 6.26 -9.62
C VAL A 105 6.78 6.61 -9.74
N CYS A 106 7.38 6.22 -10.85
CA CYS A 106 8.78 6.52 -11.17
C CYS A 106 8.81 7.34 -12.46
N THR A 107 9.36 8.56 -12.38
CA THR A 107 9.42 9.50 -13.49
C THR A 107 10.87 9.78 -13.86
N SER A 108 11.25 9.55 -15.12
CA SER A 108 12.50 10.03 -15.69
C SER A 108 12.43 11.54 -15.86
N ILE A 109 13.38 12.25 -15.25
CA ILE A 109 13.39 13.71 -15.29
C ILE A 109 13.76 14.24 -16.68
N ALA A 110 14.81 13.70 -17.31
CA ALA A 110 15.22 14.15 -18.64
C ALA A 110 14.24 13.73 -19.74
N GLY A 111 13.68 12.52 -19.64
CA GLY A 111 12.80 11.98 -20.67
C GLY A 111 11.33 12.36 -20.52
N GLY A 112 10.90 12.80 -19.34
CA GLY A 112 9.48 13.03 -19.01
C GLY A 112 8.61 11.77 -18.99
N ASN A 113 9.20 10.59 -19.26
CA ASN A 113 8.52 9.31 -19.19
C ASN A 113 8.28 8.91 -17.74
N PHE A 114 7.16 8.23 -17.48
CA PHE A 114 6.89 7.66 -16.18
C PHE A 114 6.32 6.24 -16.30
N SER A 115 6.50 5.48 -15.24
CA SER A 115 5.92 4.17 -14.98
C SER A 115 5.25 4.19 -13.61
N GLU A 116 4.18 3.41 -13.45
CA GLU A 116 3.45 3.30 -12.19
C GLU A 116 3.14 1.86 -11.84
N GLY A 117 3.01 1.58 -10.55
CA GLY A 117 2.75 0.24 -10.03
C GLY A 117 1.97 0.27 -8.73
N ILE A 118 1.27 -0.83 -8.48
CA ILE A 118 0.62 -1.12 -7.20
C ILE A 118 1.17 -2.46 -6.71
N ASP A 119 1.55 -2.48 -5.45
CA ASP A 119 2.02 -3.67 -4.74
C ASP A 119 1.12 -3.94 -3.54
N VAL A 120 0.83 -5.22 -3.29
CA VAL A 120 -0.02 -5.64 -2.17
C VAL A 120 0.70 -6.73 -1.40
N ALA A 121 0.83 -6.53 -0.10
CA ALA A 121 1.31 -7.56 0.82
C ALA A 121 0.29 -7.82 1.92
N GLU A 122 0.30 -9.03 2.47
CA GLU A 122 -0.57 -9.44 3.57
C GLU A 122 0.28 -10.07 4.68
N VAL A 123 0.08 -9.59 5.90
CA VAL A 123 0.74 -10.09 7.10
C VAL A 123 -0.28 -10.81 7.97
N TYR A 124 0.09 -12.01 8.39
CA TYR A 124 -0.69 -12.82 9.32
C TYR A 124 0.00 -12.79 10.67
N PHE A 125 -0.78 -12.54 11.72
CA PHE A 125 -0.27 -12.44 13.09
C PHE A 125 -0.71 -13.64 13.92
N LYS A 126 0.17 -14.06 14.82
CA LYS A 126 -0.15 -14.94 15.95
C LYS A 126 -0.90 -14.13 17.01
N PRO A 127 -1.51 -14.79 18.01
CA PRO A 127 -2.02 -14.10 19.18
C PRO A 127 -0.93 -13.23 19.83
N PHE A 128 -1.30 -12.01 20.18
CA PHE A 128 -0.47 -11.05 20.91
C PHE A 128 -0.66 -11.22 22.43
N PRO A 129 0.37 -10.93 23.24
CA PRO A 129 0.21 -10.83 24.68
C PRO A 129 -0.61 -9.58 25.03
N ASP A 130 -1.35 -9.65 26.14
CA ASP A 130 -2.28 -8.59 26.57
C ASP A 130 -1.58 -7.23 26.78
N ASP A 131 -0.30 -7.26 27.15
CA ASP A 131 0.51 -6.07 27.45
C ASP A 131 1.25 -5.48 26.22
N LEU A 132 1.11 -6.08 25.03
CA LEU A 132 1.83 -5.62 23.83
C LEU A 132 1.43 -4.18 23.47
N ALA A 133 0.12 -3.90 23.49
CA ALA A 133 -0.39 -2.59 23.11
C ALA A 133 0.10 -1.49 24.06
N ASP A 134 0.14 -1.77 25.37
CA ASP A 134 0.66 -0.84 26.37
C ASP A 134 2.11 -0.46 26.10
N LYS A 135 2.98 -1.46 25.91
CA LYS A 135 4.41 -1.25 25.64
C LYS A 135 4.65 -0.42 24.39
N LEU A 136 3.94 -0.73 23.30
CA LEU A 136 4.08 -0.04 22.03
C LEU A 136 3.57 1.41 22.09
N ILE A 137 2.50 1.66 22.84
CA ILE A 137 1.95 3.01 23.03
C ILE A 137 2.87 3.85 23.92
N GLU A 138 3.44 3.25 24.97
CA GLU A 138 4.40 3.93 25.85
C GLU A 138 5.64 4.42 25.08
N GLU A 139 6.09 3.68 24.07
CA GLU A 139 7.16 4.10 23.15
C GLU A 139 6.73 5.22 22.17
N GLY A 140 5.42 5.39 21.94
CA GLY A 140 4.81 6.48 21.15
C GLY A 140 4.95 6.38 19.62
N SER A 141 5.83 5.51 19.11
CA SER A 141 6.11 5.36 17.68
C SER A 141 4.88 4.92 16.86
N VAL A 142 3.96 4.17 17.47
CA VAL A 142 2.74 3.67 16.84
C VAL A 142 1.78 4.76 16.38
N LEU A 143 1.77 5.93 17.04
CA LEU A 143 0.93 7.07 16.62
C LEU A 143 1.39 7.69 15.30
N GLN A 144 2.63 7.42 14.88
CA GLN A 144 3.20 7.91 13.62
C GLN A 144 3.13 6.88 12.49
N CYS A 145 2.59 5.69 12.77
CA CYS A 145 2.51 4.58 11.84
C CYS A 145 1.07 4.38 11.34
N ALA A 146 0.88 4.31 10.02
CA ALA A 146 -0.42 3.94 9.46
C ALA A 146 -0.80 2.54 9.94
N GLY A 147 -2.03 2.36 10.41
CA GLY A 147 -2.45 1.11 11.03
C GLY A 147 -1.96 0.90 12.46
N GLY A 148 -1.12 1.77 13.02
CA GLY A 148 -0.72 1.74 14.42
C GLY A 148 0.16 0.55 14.82
N LEU A 149 0.87 -0.07 13.88
CA LEU A 149 1.72 -1.23 14.16
C LEU A 149 2.88 -1.34 13.16
N MET A 150 4.10 -1.54 13.66
CA MET A 150 5.30 -1.79 12.84
C MET A 150 5.68 -3.27 12.91
N VAL A 151 5.67 -3.97 11.78
CA VAL A 151 5.88 -5.43 11.73
C VAL A 151 7.32 -5.85 12.05
N GLU A 152 8.26 -4.95 11.82
CA GLU A 152 9.69 -5.08 12.11
C GLU A 152 10.03 -4.74 13.56
N HIS A 153 9.08 -4.20 14.32
CA HIS A 153 9.32 -3.85 15.71
C HIS A 153 9.71 -5.09 16.53
N PRO A 154 10.72 -5.03 17.41
CA PRO A 154 11.17 -6.18 18.18
C PRO A 154 10.07 -6.86 19.01
N LEU A 155 9.08 -6.08 19.47
CA LEU A 155 7.92 -6.60 20.21
C LEU A 155 6.84 -7.24 19.31
N VAL A 156 6.83 -6.93 18.01
CA VAL A 156 5.79 -7.39 17.06
C VAL A 156 6.32 -8.52 16.17
N ALA A 157 7.57 -8.42 15.72
CA ALA A 157 8.20 -9.38 14.82
C ALA A 157 8.08 -10.86 15.26
N PRO A 158 8.22 -11.22 16.56
CA PRO A 158 8.02 -12.60 17.03
C PRO A 158 6.60 -13.13 16.82
N HIS A 159 5.62 -12.23 16.71
CA HIS A 159 4.21 -12.54 16.50
C HIS A 159 3.79 -12.49 15.04
N VAL A 160 4.69 -12.21 14.10
CA VAL A 160 4.43 -12.41 12.68
C VAL A 160 4.46 -13.92 12.39
N ASP A 161 3.36 -14.44 11.86
CA ASP A 161 3.24 -15.86 11.49
C ASP A 161 3.78 -16.10 10.07
N ARG A 162 3.25 -15.36 9.11
CA ARG A 162 3.72 -15.39 7.72
C ARG A 162 3.40 -14.08 7.00
N VAL A 163 4.14 -13.86 5.93
CA VAL A 163 3.89 -12.77 4.98
C VAL A 163 3.63 -13.35 3.60
N VAL A 164 2.59 -12.86 2.95
CA VAL A 164 2.30 -13.08 1.52
C VAL A 164 2.68 -11.80 0.79
N GLY A 165 3.56 -11.91 -0.21
CA GLY A 165 4.29 -10.76 -0.76
C GLY A 165 5.66 -10.66 -0.11
N SER A 166 6.21 -9.45 -0.03
CA SER A 166 7.55 -9.21 0.55
C SER A 166 7.51 -8.30 1.78
N MET A 167 8.47 -8.45 2.71
CA MET A 167 8.54 -7.62 3.91
C MET A 167 8.70 -6.13 3.59
N ASP A 168 9.48 -5.79 2.55
CA ASP A 168 9.64 -4.41 2.08
C ASP A 168 8.35 -3.80 1.53
N SER A 169 7.47 -4.63 0.94
CA SER A 169 6.11 -4.22 0.59
C SER A 169 5.24 -3.92 1.80
N VAL A 170 5.45 -4.62 2.91
CA VAL A 170 4.73 -4.32 4.16
C VAL A 170 5.27 -3.02 4.76
N MET A 171 6.58 -2.84 4.69
CA MET A 171 7.29 -1.71 5.29
C MET A 171 7.19 -0.40 4.49
N GLY A 172 6.51 -0.37 3.33
CA GLY A 172 6.22 0.87 2.61
C GLY A 172 6.50 0.86 1.11
N LEU A 173 7.49 0.09 0.64
CA LEU A 173 7.91 0.12 -0.76
C LEU A 173 8.57 -1.19 -1.20
N SER A 174 7.89 -1.90 -2.10
CA SER A 174 8.42 -3.08 -2.77
C SER A 174 9.64 -2.74 -3.62
N ARG A 175 10.81 -3.28 -3.27
CA ARG A 175 12.04 -3.13 -4.06
C ARG A 175 11.89 -3.77 -5.43
N GLN A 176 11.16 -4.89 -5.53
CA GLN A 176 10.90 -5.55 -6.80
C GLN A 176 10.05 -4.66 -7.72
N MET A 177 8.97 -4.07 -7.20
CA MET A 177 8.17 -3.10 -7.94
C MET A 177 9.04 -1.91 -8.35
N MET A 178 9.79 -1.33 -7.41
CA MET A 178 10.64 -0.17 -7.66
C MET A 178 11.66 -0.43 -8.78
N LEU A 179 12.33 -1.58 -8.76
CA LEU A 179 13.28 -1.96 -9.81
C LEU A 179 12.58 -2.09 -11.17
N HIS A 180 11.41 -2.73 -11.20
CA HIS A 180 10.62 -2.87 -12.43
C HIS A 180 10.21 -1.48 -12.98
N LEU A 181 9.75 -0.58 -12.11
CA LEU A 181 9.35 0.76 -12.50
C LEU A 181 10.52 1.59 -13.03
N LEU A 182 11.70 1.51 -12.41
CA LEU A 182 12.92 2.17 -12.90
C LEU A 182 13.29 1.72 -14.31
N ILE A 183 13.28 0.41 -14.57
CA ILE A 183 13.58 -0.13 -15.90
C ILE A 183 12.57 0.41 -16.92
N MET A 184 11.29 0.38 -16.60
CA MET A 184 10.22 0.89 -17.48
C MET A 184 10.30 2.41 -17.71
N ALA A 185 10.72 3.19 -16.71
CA ALA A 185 10.88 4.63 -16.84
C ALA A 185 12.13 5.03 -17.63
N ALA A 186 13.15 4.16 -17.66
CA ALA A 186 14.38 4.35 -18.42
C ALA A 186 14.21 4.07 -19.92
N GLU A 187 13.21 3.25 -20.29
CA GLU A 187 12.92 2.96 -21.69
C GLU A 187 12.26 4.17 -22.41
N PRO A 188 12.78 4.61 -23.57
CA PRO A 188 12.10 5.63 -24.35
C PRO A 188 10.76 5.08 -24.84
N ARG A 189 9.65 5.77 -24.51
CA ARG A 189 8.33 5.39 -25.02
C ARG A 189 8.35 5.36 -26.53
N SER A 190 7.84 4.27 -27.10
CA SER A 190 7.51 4.21 -28.53
C SER A 190 6.53 5.36 -28.84
N PRO A 191 6.68 6.08 -29.97
CA PRO A 191 5.74 7.12 -30.33
C PRO A 191 4.32 6.52 -30.37
N PRO A 192 3.29 7.28 -29.95
CA PRO A 192 1.92 6.81 -30.04
C PRO A 192 1.63 6.40 -31.49
N PRO A 193 0.87 5.31 -31.72
CA PRO A 193 0.51 4.92 -33.07
C PRO A 193 -0.17 6.10 -33.77
N PRO A 194 0.12 6.34 -35.06
CA PRO A 194 -0.48 7.46 -35.78
C PRO A 194 -2.00 7.38 -35.67
N GLU A 195 -2.63 8.51 -35.32
CA GLU A 195 -4.08 8.60 -35.22
C GLU A 195 -4.70 8.07 -36.52
N ARG A 196 -5.55 7.04 -36.39
CA ARG A 196 -6.30 6.51 -37.53
C ARG A 196 -7.31 7.58 -37.97
N GLY A 197 -6.90 8.46 -38.88
CA GLY A 197 -7.83 9.37 -39.53
C GLY A 197 -7.28 10.72 -39.95
N GLN A 198 -6.25 10.74 -40.79
CA GLN A 198 -6.10 11.82 -41.78
C GLN A 198 -5.77 11.16 -43.12
N ARG A 199 -6.83 10.84 -43.87
CA ARG A 199 -6.79 10.66 -45.33
C ARG A 199 -7.57 11.79 -45.94
#